data_AF-A0A964PWW8-F1
#
_entry.id   AF-A0A964PWW8-F1
#
_cell.length_a   1.000
_cell.length_b   1.000
_cell.length_c   1.000
_cell.angle_alpha   90.00
_cell.angle_beta   90.00
_cell.angle_gamma   90.00
#
_symmetry.space_group_name_H-M   'P 1'
#
loop_
_entity.id
_entity.type
_entity.pdbx_description
1 polymer ?
#
loop_
_entity_poly.entity_id
_entity_poly.type
_entity_poly.pdbx_seq_one_letter_code
_entity_poly.pdbx_strand_id
1 'polypeptide(L)'
;MPSGGAVLEAHGEDTHALEALGPIALAAAHLVTSVDASRLRRCASPPCGTWFLDTSKGGRRRWCSMARCGNREKAATHRGKRRTS
;
A
#
# COMPACT_ATOMS: atom_id res chain seq x y z
N MET A 1 8.15 -30.50 1.72
CA MET A 1 7.72 -30.08 0.37
C MET A 1 8.21 -28.65 0.17
N PRO A 2 9.01 -28.33 -0.86
CA PRO A 2 9.41 -26.95 -1.10
C PRO A 2 8.16 -26.18 -1.54
N SER A 3 7.78 -25.18 -0.75
CA SER A 3 6.79 -24.17 -1.11
C SER A 3 7.21 -23.58 -2.45
N GLY A 4 6.39 -23.71 -3.48
CA GLY A 4 6.64 -23.13 -4.80
C GLY A 4 6.70 -21.61 -4.71
N GLY A 5 7.88 -21.08 -4.37
CA GLY A 5 8.17 -19.67 -4.39
C GLY A 5 8.38 -19.25 -5.84
N ALA A 6 7.64 -18.25 -6.29
CA ALA A 6 7.90 -17.61 -7.57
C ALA A 6 9.34 -17.07 -7.56
N VAL A 7 10.12 -17.46 -8.57
CA VAL A 7 11.46 -16.90 -8.81
C VAL A 7 11.28 -15.68 -9.70
N LEU A 8 11.79 -14.52 -9.28
CA LEU A 8 11.81 -13.31 -10.09
C LEU A 8 13.21 -13.07 -10.65
N GLU A 9 13.30 -13.00 -11.97
CA GLU A 9 14.52 -12.65 -12.69
C GLU A 9 14.37 -11.27 -13.35
N ALA A 10 15.42 -10.44 -13.27
CA ALA A 10 15.45 -9.11 -13.85
C ALA A 10 16.18 -9.15 -15.21
N HIS A 11 15.57 -8.58 -16.25
CA HIS A 11 16.16 -8.42 -17.57
C HIS A 11 16.17 -6.92 -17.93
N GLY A 12 17.29 -6.36 -18.39
CA GLY A 12 17.39 -4.95 -18.76
C GLY A 12 18.38 -4.70 -19.90
N GLU A 13 17.93 -3.95 -20.92
CA GLU A 13 18.73 -3.35 -21.99
C GLU A 13 18.93 -1.85 -21.70
N ASP A 14 20.13 -1.35 -22.01
CA ASP A 14 20.73 -0.13 -21.48
C ASP A 14 19.87 1.14 -21.62
N THR A 15 19.22 1.53 -20.53
CA THR A 15 18.70 2.88 -20.30
C THR A 15 18.96 3.25 -18.84
N HIS A 16 20.02 4.02 -18.60
CA HIS A 16 20.56 4.32 -17.25
C HIS A 16 19.53 4.82 -16.21
N ALA A 17 18.45 5.50 -16.63
CA ALA A 17 17.38 5.92 -15.72
C ALA A 17 16.41 4.78 -15.33
N LEU A 18 16.22 3.81 -16.22
CA LEU A 18 15.36 2.64 -16.01
C LEU A 18 16.08 1.52 -15.25
N GLU A 19 17.41 1.45 -15.30
CA GLU A 19 18.21 0.49 -14.50
C GLU A 19 17.90 0.60 -13.00
N ALA A 20 17.71 1.82 -12.49
CA ALA A 20 17.34 2.04 -11.09
C ALA A 20 15.95 1.49 -10.72
N LEU A 21 15.05 1.31 -11.70
CA LEU A 21 13.72 0.74 -11.45
C LEU A 21 13.75 -0.77 -11.30
N GLY A 22 14.73 -1.48 -11.87
CA GLY A 22 14.84 -2.94 -11.77
C GLY A 22 14.85 -3.43 -10.32
N PRO A 23 15.77 -2.94 -9.46
CA PRO A 23 15.79 -3.29 -8.04
C PRO A 23 14.51 -2.90 -7.29
N ILE A 24 13.88 -1.76 -7.64
CA ILE A 24 12.62 -1.31 -7.03
C ILE A 24 11.48 -2.26 -7.39
N ALA A 25 11.37 -2.65 -8.66
CA ALA A 25 10.37 -3.57 -9.14
C ALA A 25 10.52 -4.95 -8.49
N LEU A 26 11.75 -5.45 -8.40
CA LEU A 26 12.06 -6.71 -7.73
C LEU A 26 11.69 -6.67 -6.23
N ALA A 27 12.06 -5.60 -5.52
CA ALA A 27 11.69 -5.42 -4.12
C ALA A 27 10.17 -5.33 -3.92
N ALA A 28 9.47 -4.63 -4.81
CA ALA A 28 8.01 -4.55 -4.78
C ALA A 28 7.36 -5.92 -5.02
N ALA A 29 7.87 -6.68 -6.00
CA ALA A 29 7.39 -8.02 -6.30
C ALA A 29 7.61 -8.99 -5.13
N HIS A 30 8.80 -9.00 -4.54
CA HIS A 30 9.09 -9.77 -3.33
C HIS A 30 8.17 -9.37 -2.17
N LEU A 31 7.91 -8.08 -1.99
CA LEU A 31 7.00 -7.62 -0.93
C LEU A 31 5.59 -8.19 -1.13
N VAL A 32 5.05 -8.16 -2.35
CA VAL A 32 3.67 -8.64 -2.59
C VAL A 32 3.55 -10.16 -2.59
N THR A 33 4.61 -10.90 -2.87
CA THR A 33 4.61 -12.37 -2.85
C THR A 33 4.96 -12.96 -1.47
N SER A 34 5.63 -12.19 -0.60
CA SER A 34 6.05 -12.68 0.73
C SER A 34 5.07 -12.39 1.87
N VAL A 35 4.10 -11.50 1.66
CA VAL A 35 3.11 -11.12 2.67
C VAL A 35 1.79 -11.85 2.45
N ASP A 36 1.01 -11.99 3.53
CA ASP A 36 -0.40 -12.35 3.41
C ASP A 36 -1.12 -11.25 2.60
N ALA A 37 -1.61 -11.63 1.41
CA ALA A 37 -2.28 -10.72 0.48
C ALA A 37 -3.49 -10.00 1.12
N SER A 38 -4.13 -10.58 2.14
CA SER A 38 -5.22 -9.94 2.88
C SER A 38 -4.78 -8.69 3.66
N ARG A 39 -3.48 -8.56 3.95
CA ARG A 39 -2.90 -7.39 4.60
C ARG A 39 -2.57 -6.27 3.63
N LEU A 40 -2.54 -6.52 2.32
CA LEU A 40 -2.38 -5.48 1.32
C LEU A 40 -3.73 -4.84 1.03
N ARG A 41 -3.90 -3.57 1.43
CA ARG A 41 -5.20 -2.90 1.45
C ARG A 41 -5.16 -1.57 0.73
N ARG A 42 -6.26 -1.24 0.06
CA ARG A 42 -6.48 0.12 -0.47
C ARG A 42 -6.91 1.06 0.66
N CYS A 43 -6.40 2.28 0.66
CA CYS A 43 -6.81 3.32 1.60
C CYS A 43 -8.31 3.60 1.49
N ALA A 44 -9.02 3.60 2.61
CA ALA A 44 -10.47 3.85 2.64
C ALA A 44 -10.86 5.31 2.42
N SER A 45 -9.90 6.25 2.31
CA SER A 45 -10.21 7.64 1.94
C SER A 45 -10.38 7.72 0.41
N PRO A 46 -11.57 8.09 -0.11
CA PRO A 46 -11.84 8.12 -1.54
C PRO A 46 -10.80 8.90 -2.38
N PRO A 47 -10.31 10.09 -1.95
CA PRO A 47 -9.34 10.85 -2.74
C PRO A 47 -7.89 10.31 -2.67
N CYS A 48 -7.59 9.28 -1.88
CA CYS A 48 -6.20 8.86 -1.67
C CYS A 48 -5.69 7.86 -2.72
N GLY A 49 -6.48 6.85 -3.09
CA GLY A 49 -6.11 5.80 -4.04
C GLY A 49 -4.97 4.84 -3.64
N THR A 50 -4.12 5.20 -2.67
CA THR A 50 -2.91 4.47 -2.26
C THR A 50 -3.20 3.09 -1.67
N TRP A 51 -2.35 2.12 -2.03
CA TRP A 51 -2.26 0.81 -1.37
C TRP A 51 -1.24 0.84 -0.23
N PHE A 52 -1.51 0.09 0.84
CA PHE A 52 -0.60 -0.02 1.98
C PHE A 52 -0.65 -1.43 2.57
N LEU A 53 0.46 -1.83 3.19
CA LEU A 53 0.54 -3.06 3.98
C LEU A 53 0.06 -2.80 5.41
N ASP A 54 -0.90 -3.61 5.88
CA ASP A 54 -1.42 -3.55 7.24
C ASP A 54 -0.52 -4.31 8.22
N THR A 55 0.47 -3.59 8.74
CA THR A 55 1.39 -4.06 9.78
C THR A 55 0.81 -3.92 11.20
N SER A 56 -0.47 -3.51 11.34
CA SER A 56 -1.07 -3.42 12.68
C SER A 56 -1.28 -4.79 13.28
N LYS A 57 -1.14 -4.89 14.61
CA LYS A 57 -1.32 -6.13 15.37
C LYS A 57 -2.64 -6.84 15.04
N GLY A 58 -3.71 -6.07 14.82
CA GLY A 58 -5.05 -6.60 14.54
C GLY A 58 -5.44 -6.72 13.07
N GLY A 59 -4.64 -6.20 12.12
CA GLY A 59 -5.03 -6.18 10.70
C GLY A 59 -6.28 -5.36 10.38
N ARG A 60 -6.61 -4.35 11.22
CA ARG A 60 -7.86 -3.57 11.13
C ARG A 60 -7.63 -2.14 10.64
N ARG A 61 -6.45 -1.82 10.13
CA ARG A 61 -6.11 -0.47 9.70
C ARG A 61 -6.85 -0.12 8.41
N ARG A 62 -7.64 0.96 8.44
CA ARG A 62 -8.44 1.40 7.27
C ARG A 62 -7.76 2.43 6.38
N TRP A 63 -6.72 3.10 6.86
CA TRP A 63 -6.08 4.24 6.18
C TRP A 63 -4.58 4.07 6.03
N CYS A 64 -4.03 4.51 4.90
CA CYS A 64 -2.58 4.47 4.62
C CYS A 64 -1.72 5.28 5.60
N SER A 65 -2.32 6.22 6.34
CA SER A 65 -1.72 6.98 7.44
C SER A 65 -2.82 7.61 8.28
N MET A 66 -2.69 7.53 9.60
CA MET A 66 -3.59 8.25 10.51
C MET A 66 -3.42 9.76 10.37
N ALA A 67 -2.17 10.25 10.29
CA ALA A 67 -1.86 11.67 10.18
C ALA A 67 -2.43 12.31 8.90
N ARG A 68 -2.43 11.57 7.78
CA ARG A 68 -2.87 12.10 6.48
C ARG A 68 -4.33 11.78 6.18
N CYS A 69 -4.69 10.50 6.07
CA CYS A 69 -6.03 10.11 5.63
C CYS A 69 -7.01 9.95 6.80
N GLY A 70 -6.57 9.39 7.93
CA GLY A 70 -7.42 9.25 9.12
C GLY A 70 -7.92 10.60 9.65
N ASN A 71 -7.03 11.59 9.75
CA ASN A 71 -7.39 12.94 10.20
C ASN A 71 -8.27 13.68 9.19
N ARG A 72 -8.02 13.51 7.88
CA ARG A 72 -8.86 14.10 6.82
C ARG A 72 -10.31 13.63 6.91
N GLU A 73 -10.54 12.32 7.05
CA GLU A 73 -11.90 11.75 7.18
C GLU A 73 -12.60 12.20 8.46
N LYS A 74 -11.88 12.24 9.60
CA LYS A 74 -12.42 12.78 10.86
C LYS A 74 -12.87 14.23 10.70
N ALA A 75 -12.05 15.06 10.07
CA ALA A 75 -12.35 16.47 9.84
C ALA A 75 -13.55 16.65 8.88
N ALA A 76 -13.64 15.86 7.81
CA ALA A 76 -14.78 15.87 6.90
C ALA A 76 -16.08 15.50 7.62
N THR A 77 -16.06 14.43 8.43
CA THR A 77 -17.21 13.99 9.24
C THR A 77 -17.65 15.09 10.22
N HIS A 78 -16.70 15.73 10.91
CA HIS A 78 -16.99 16.81 11.85
C HIS A 78 -17.63 18.02 11.16
N ARG A 79 -17.10 18.45 9.99
CA ARG A 79 -17.71 19.53 9.20
C ARG A 79 -19.11 19.19 8.69
N GLY A 80 -19.36 17.94 8.26
CA GLY A 80 -20.69 17.50 7.83
C GLY A 80 -21.73 17.58 8.94
N LYS A 81 -21.36 17.18 10.17
CA LYS A 81 -22.24 17.30 11.35
C LYS A 81 -22.60 18.75 11.68
N ARG A 82 -21.61 19.68 11.64
CA ARG A 82 -21.84 21.11 11.90
C ARG A 82 -22.70 21.82 10.84
N ARG A 83 -22.91 21.22 9.67
CA ARG A 83 -23.80 21.73 8.62
C ARG A 83 -25.24 21.24 8.74
N THR A 84 -25.47 20.25 9.60
CA THR A 84 -26.78 19.57 9.77
C THR A 84 -27.44 19.95 11.10
N SER A 85 -26.80 20.79 11.91
CA SER A 85 -27.39 21.48 13.08
C SER A 85 -27.61 22.94 12.74
#